data_AF-A0A8H8NKE3-F1
#
_entry.id   AF-A0A8H8NKE3-F1
#
_cell.length_a   1.000
_cell.length_b   1.000
_cell.length_c   1.000
_cell.angle_alpha   90.00
_cell.angle_beta   90.00
_cell.angle_gamma   90.00
#
_symmetry.space_group_name_H-M   'P 1'
#
loop_
_entity.id
_entity.type
_entity.pdbx_description
1 polymer ?
#
loop_
_entity_poly.entity_id
_entity_poly.type
_entity_poly.pdbx_seq_one_letter_code
_entity_poly.pdbx_strand_id
1 'polypeptide(L)'
;MSWTSRLASFAFDASLSNARQMTIDQLHAELIYAECLLQKAIMGFVSSGDWMSFLREALNIRSVVAIYRTLNALLEDYDEKKQKGKLPENAIDIDSDFRSGVYLGMGMSLLVFSMIPSRIVIFAGLLGYKGDRFEALRLLRKAGGWGDKDGKPLHSQTEPRISKADGGARRALCDLVLVIFHLFISGFTREGVDIQEADNIVHWNLRQYPDSIFFLFGKGRLHVMRSQPDKAIDEYKKAKEKIVKQTGYEQLGSVMDWEQALCHLALGNWKESAACWNELNENSKWSKATYTYAQAACLLQSGGDAKQVEALMKAVPNLTQRIAGKSIPLEKFVARKAQLYSKGKTLVVPALELAYMLQATNRTTRGALQSHAKTLRDRLDTGLKDPDDLQLVNLLLGATLRHIDFPDSEDISEKRPLKITTESTPKLENEMESIRLLIKAKDSGPTLKEEYWIAYFAHYELGRLYEELGRYSEARQCFSKVASDTALEGPNNPRRGKYSLQNAIVLRAGASLATLPTPRAVDNMLSPTSPTLARTLSRASIPGTY
;
A
#
# COMPACT_ATOMS: atom_id res chain seq x y z
N MET A 1 25.71 36.65 -18.48
CA MET A 1 25.50 35.90 -17.21
C MET A 1 25.80 34.45 -17.48
N SER A 2 26.79 33.86 -16.81
CA SER A 2 27.16 32.46 -17.00
C SER A 2 26.10 31.54 -16.39
N TRP A 3 25.79 30.45 -17.10
CA TRP A 3 24.75 29.45 -16.83
C TRP A 3 25.05 28.50 -15.64
N THR A 4 25.59 29.02 -14.54
CA THR A 4 26.00 28.20 -13.39
C THR A 4 25.07 28.28 -12.18
N SER A 5 23.99 29.06 -12.24
CA SER A 5 23.14 29.29 -11.07
C SER A 5 21.75 28.66 -11.22
N ARG A 6 21.64 27.38 -10.86
CA ARG A 6 20.39 26.60 -10.87
C ARG A 6 19.47 26.99 -9.72
N LEU A 7 18.16 26.76 -9.83
CA LEU A 7 17.20 27.07 -8.76
C LEU A 7 17.54 26.38 -7.42
N ALA A 8 18.13 25.19 -7.48
CA ALA A 8 18.60 24.46 -6.30
C ALA A 8 19.83 25.08 -5.61
N SER A 9 20.55 25.99 -6.28
CA SER A 9 21.80 26.58 -5.79
C SER A 9 21.62 27.82 -4.92
N PHE A 10 20.38 28.30 -4.78
CA PHE A 10 20.04 29.53 -4.06
C PHE A 10 19.14 29.29 -2.85
N ALA A 11 19.10 30.26 -1.94
CA ALA A 11 18.06 30.33 -0.93
C ALA A 11 16.68 30.46 -1.59
N PHE A 12 15.64 29.90 -0.96
CA PHE A 12 14.31 29.75 -1.56
C PHE A 12 13.75 31.05 -2.17
N ASP A 13 13.83 32.18 -1.46
CA ASP A 13 13.32 33.46 -1.94
C ASP A 13 14.06 33.97 -3.18
N ALA A 14 15.38 33.75 -3.23
CA ALA A 14 16.19 34.09 -4.40
C ALA A 14 15.87 33.17 -5.58
N SER A 15 15.68 31.86 -5.35
CA SER A 15 15.22 30.93 -6.38
C SER A 15 13.86 31.34 -6.95
N LEU A 16 12.91 31.71 -6.09
CA LEU A 16 11.58 32.15 -6.53
C LEU A 16 11.63 33.47 -7.31
N SER A 17 12.45 34.43 -6.87
CA SER A 17 12.67 35.68 -7.61
C SER A 17 13.24 35.42 -9.01
N ASN A 18 14.22 34.52 -9.12
CA ASN A 18 14.80 34.13 -10.40
C ASN A 18 13.77 33.42 -11.29
N ALA A 19 12.99 32.49 -10.73
CA ALA A 19 11.97 31.76 -11.47
C ALA A 19 10.89 32.69 -12.06
N ARG A 20 10.52 33.77 -11.36
CA ARG A 20 9.58 34.80 -11.87
C ARG A 20 10.07 35.55 -13.10
N GLN A 21 11.39 35.57 -13.34
CA GLN A 21 12.01 36.27 -14.46
C GLN A 21 12.31 35.32 -15.64
N MET A 22 12.06 34.02 -15.48
CA MET A 22 12.30 33.02 -16.52
C MET A 22 11.18 33.03 -17.56
N THR A 23 11.55 32.82 -18.82
CA THR A 23 10.60 32.47 -19.89
C THR A 23 9.98 31.09 -19.65
N ILE A 24 8.86 30.77 -20.31
CA ILE A 24 8.22 29.46 -20.20
C ILE A 24 9.16 28.31 -20.59
N ASP A 25 9.98 28.48 -21.63
CA ASP A 25 10.97 27.48 -22.06
C ASP A 25 12.04 27.23 -20.98
N GLN A 26 12.49 28.29 -20.30
CA GLN A 26 13.45 28.16 -19.19
C GLN A 26 12.83 27.45 -17.98
N LEU A 27 11.54 27.70 -17.70
CA LEU A 27 10.81 26.98 -16.66
C LEU A 27 10.68 25.50 -16.99
N HIS A 28 10.31 25.15 -18.23
CA HIS A 28 10.30 23.77 -18.72
C HIS A 28 11.69 23.12 -18.63
N ALA A 29 12.76 23.84 -18.93
CA ALA A 29 14.11 23.32 -18.80
C ALA A 29 14.49 22.99 -17.34
N GLU A 30 14.09 23.81 -16.37
CA GLU A 30 14.29 23.51 -14.94
C GLU A 30 13.43 22.32 -14.47
N LEU A 31 12.18 22.21 -14.96
CA LEU A 31 11.31 21.07 -14.70
C LEU A 31 11.90 19.76 -15.24
N ILE A 32 12.29 19.71 -16.51
CA ILE A 32 12.90 18.53 -17.14
C ILE A 32 14.22 18.19 -16.46
N TYR A 33 15.01 19.20 -16.07
CA TYR A 33 16.24 18.98 -15.30
C TYR A 33 15.96 18.28 -13.96
N ALA A 34 14.93 18.70 -13.22
CA ALA A 34 14.54 18.06 -11.97
C ALA A 34 14.11 16.59 -12.19
N GLU A 35 13.39 16.30 -13.27
CA GLU A 35 13.00 14.93 -13.64
C GLU A 35 14.19 14.04 -13.98
N CYS A 36 15.08 14.52 -14.84
CA CYS A 36 16.31 13.82 -15.20
C CYS A 36 17.18 13.56 -13.96
N LEU A 37 17.31 14.56 -13.08
CA LEU A 37 18.07 14.43 -11.85
C LEU A 37 17.45 13.41 -10.90
N LEU A 38 16.11 13.36 -10.80
CA LEU A 38 15.41 12.35 -10.00
C LEU A 38 15.62 10.94 -10.55
N GLN A 39 15.45 10.75 -11.86
CA GLN A 39 15.67 9.45 -12.51
C GLN A 39 17.13 8.99 -12.34
N LYS A 40 18.08 9.90 -12.51
CA LYS A 40 19.50 9.65 -12.24
C LYS A 40 19.72 9.23 -10.78
N ALA A 41 19.11 9.91 -9.82
CA ALA A 41 19.26 9.59 -8.40
C ALA A 41 18.67 8.23 -8.04
N ILE A 42 17.52 7.87 -8.62
CA ILE A 42 16.92 6.54 -8.45
C ILE A 42 17.83 5.46 -9.04
N MET A 43 18.34 5.65 -10.26
CA MET A 43 19.27 4.71 -10.88
C MET A 43 20.59 4.60 -10.11
N GLY A 44 21.09 5.72 -9.59
CA GLY A 44 22.25 5.78 -8.71
C GLY A 44 22.02 4.95 -7.44
N PHE A 45 20.86 5.11 -6.78
CA PHE A 45 20.49 4.33 -5.61
C PHE A 45 20.48 2.82 -5.89
N VAL A 46 19.81 2.41 -6.97
CA VAL A 46 19.68 0.99 -7.36
C VAL A 46 21.04 0.38 -7.74
N SER A 47 21.89 1.16 -8.40
CA SER A 47 23.20 0.69 -8.86
C SER A 47 24.28 0.78 -7.78
N SER A 48 24.07 1.60 -6.74
CA SER A 48 25.05 1.81 -5.67
C SER A 48 25.05 0.69 -4.64
N GLY A 49 26.24 0.16 -4.34
CA GLY A 49 26.46 -0.82 -3.28
C GLY A 49 27.02 -0.22 -1.98
N ASP A 50 27.32 1.08 -1.96
CA ASP A 50 28.01 1.74 -0.85
C ASP A 50 27.25 2.95 -0.26
N TRP A 51 27.59 3.27 0.98
CA TRP A 51 26.94 4.33 1.77
C TRP A 51 27.26 5.75 1.26
N MET A 52 28.40 5.96 0.62
CA MET A 52 28.81 7.28 0.14
C MET A 52 28.05 7.71 -1.11
N SER A 53 27.82 6.77 -2.03
CA SER A 53 26.96 6.97 -3.20
C SER A 53 25.52 7.22 -2.79
N PHE A 54 25.02 6.50 -1.78
CA PHE A 54 23.71 6.76 -1.18
C PHE A 54 23.55 8.20 -0.68
N LEU A 55 24.55 8.71 0.05
CA LEU A 55 24.52 10.08 0.57
C LEU A 55 24.55 11.13 -0.55
N ARG A 56 25.34 10.89 -1.62
CA ARG A 56 25.37 11.75 -2.80
C ARG A 56 24.02 11.82 -3.48
N GLU A 57 23.35 10.69 -3.67
CA GLU A 57 22.03 10.67 -4.29
C GLU A 57 20.96 11.32 -3.40
N ALA A 58 21.08 11.26 -2.07
CA ALA A 58 20.21 12.01 -1.17
C ALA A 58 20.32 13.54 -1.36
N LEU A 59 21.52 14.07 -1.65
CA LEU A 59 21.71 15.49 -1.99
C LEU A 59 21.08 15.86 -3.33
N ASN A 60 21.13 14.96 -4.32
CA ASN A 60 20.42 15.15 -5.59
C ASN A 60 18.91 15.20 -5.37
N ILE A 61 18.35 14.29 -4.55
CA ILE A 61 16.93 14.32 -4.17
C ILE A 61 16.56 15.65 -3.47
N ARG A 62 17.41 16.15 -2.57
CA ARG A 62 17.19 17.47 -1.95
C ARG A 62 17.11 18.58 -2.99
N SER A 63 17.97 18.56 -4.00
CA SER A 63 17.97 19.54 -5.09
C SER A 63 16.71 19.45 -5.95
N VAL A 64 16.27 18.22 -6.28
CA VAL A 64 15.01 17.96 -6.98
C VAL A 64 13.82 18.58 -6.23
N VAL A 65 13.72 18.30 -4.93
CA VAL A 65 12.64 18.84 -4.08
C VAL A 65 12.69 20.36 -4.01
N ALA A 66 13.89 20.95 -3.91
CA ALA A 66 14.04 22.41 -3.90
C ALA A 66 13.51 23.04 -5.20
N ILE A 67 13.85 22.47 -6.36
CA ILE A 67 13.35 22.95 -7.66
C ILE A 67 11.82 22.84 -7.71
N TYR A 68 11.24 21.67 -7.43
CA TYR A 68 9.80 21.49 -7.46
C TYR A 68 9.05 22.43 -6.50
N ARG A 69 9.62 22.69 -5.31
CA ARG A 69 9.04 23.67 -4.37
C ARG A 69 9.02 25.07 -4.95
N THR A 70 10.12 25.51 -5.57
CA THR A 70 10.18 26.82 -6.22
C THR A 70 9.19 26.91 -7.38
N LEU A 71 9.13 25.90 -8.25
CA LEU A 71 8.20 25.90 -9.39
C LEU A 71 6.73 25.84 -8.92
N ASN A 72 6.41 25.07 -7.87
CA ASN A 72 5.07 25.03 -7.31
C ASN A 72 4.67 26.36 -6.67
N ALA A 73 5.58 27.00 -5.92
CA ALA A 73 5.32 28.32 -5.34
C ALA A 73 5.10 29.41 -6.40
N LEU A 74 5.84 29.33 -7.52
CA LEU A 74 5.60 30.20 -8.69
C LEU A 74 4.18 29.99 -9.25
N LEU A 75 3.77 28.73 -9.44
CA LEU A 75 2.43 28.41 -9.94
C LEU A 75 1.32 28.89 -9.01
N GLU A 76 1.46 28.70 -7.70
CA GLU A 76 0.46 29.14 -6.73
C GLU A 76 0.33 30.67 -6.68
N ASP A 77 1.45 31.40 -6.69
CA ASP A 77 1.47 32.87 -6.77
C ASP A 77 0.85 33.36 -8.09
N TYR A 78 1.13 32.68 -9.20
CA TYR A 78 0.52 32.99 -10.50
C TYR A 78 -1.00 32.78 -10.49
N ASP A 79 -1.46 31.63 -10.01
CA ASP A 79 -2.89 31.27 -9.98
C ASP A 79 -3.67 32.20 -9.04
N GLU A 80 -3.10 32.55 -7.88
CA GLU A 80 -3.70 33.50 -6.94
C GLU A 80 -3.86 34.89 -7.56
N LYS A 81 -2.83 35.39 -8.26
CA LYS A 81 -2.89 36.68 -8.97
C LYS A 81 -3.90 36.65 -10.11
N LYS A 82 -3.94 35.58 -10.90
CA LYS A 82 -4.91 35.39 -11.99
C LYS A 82 -6.34 35.40 -11.46
N GLN A 83 -6.60 34.66 -10.38
CA GLN A 83 -7.94 34.61 -9.75
C GLN A 83 -8.37 35.97 -9.17
N LYS A 84 -7.43 36.77 -8.65
CA LYS A 84 -7.69 38.11 -8.13
C LYS A 84 -7.72 39.20 -9.22
N GLY A 85 -7.54 38.86 -10.50
CA GLY A 85 -7.43 39.82 -11.59
C GLY A 85 -6.22 40.77 -11.46
N LYS A 86 -5.17 40.35 -10.74
CA LYS A 86 -3.95 41.13 -10.47
C LYS A 86 -2.76 40.64 -11.30
N LEU A 87 -3.02 39.92 -12.38
CA LEU A 87 -1.96 39.41 -13.24
C LEU A 87 -1.42 40.58 -14.08
N PRO A 88 -0.09 40.81 -14.11
CA PRO A 88 0.50 41.81 -15.00
C PRO A 88 0.12 41.55 -16.47
N GLU A 89 -0.03 42.60 -17.27
CA GLU A 89 -0.35 42.47 -18.71
C GLU A 89 0.71 41.66 -19.48
N ASN A 90 1.97 41.73 -19.04
CA ASN A 90 3.10 41.01 -19.61
C ASN A 90 3.44 39.70 -18.86
N ALA A 91 2.52 39.18 -18.06
CA ALA A 91 2.75 37.92 -17.35
C ALA A 91 2.92 36.76 -18.34
N ILE A 92 3.87 35.88 -18.03
CA ILE A 92 4.12 34.66 -18.80
C ILE A 92 2.86 33.80 -18.77
N ASP A 93 2.44 33.30 -19.93
CA ASP A 93 1.39 32.30 -19.97
C ASP A 93 1.96 30.94 -19.55
N ILE A 94 1.34 30.31 -18.56
CA ILE A 94 1.80 29.04 -18.00
C ILE A 94 0.89 27.93 -18.48
N ASP A 95 1.41 27.16 -19.43
CA ASP A 95 0.72 26.07 -20.12
C ASP A 95 0.45 24.84 -19.22
N SER A 96 -0.40 23.95 -19.73
CA SER A 96 -0.81 22.70 -19.06
C SER A 96 0.32 21.67 -18.92
N ASP A 97 1.29 21.64 -19.83
CA ASP A 97 2.42 20.70 -19.78
C ASP A 97 3.33 21.01 -18.61
N PHE A 98 3.62 22.30 -18.40
CA PHE A 98 4.40 22.76 -17.26
C PHE A 98 3.64 22.49 -15.95
N ARG A 99 2.36 22.87 -15.89
CA ARG A 99 1.51 22.67 -14.71
C ARG A 99 1.44 21.20 -14.29
N SER A 100 1.11 20.31 -15.22
CA SER A 100 1.00 18.88 -14.95
C SER A 100 2.33 18.29 -14.47
N GLY A 101 3.47 18.77 -14.97
CA GLY A 101 4.78 18.32 -14.48
C GLY A 101 5.14 18.80 -13.09
N VAL A 102 4.86 20.07 -12.77
CA VAL A 102 5.09 20.58 -11.42
C VAL A 102 4.18 19.86 -10.40
N TYR A 103 2.90 19.66 -10.74
CA TYR A 103 1.96 18.92 -9.90
C TYR A 103 2.39 17.47 -9.68
N LEU A 104 2.84 16.77 -10.73
CA LEU A 104 3.36 15.41 -10.63
C LEU A 104 4.56 15.35 -9.68
N GLY A 105 5.59 16.16 -9.93
CA GLY A 105 6.84 16.08 -9.18
C GLY A 105 6.72 16.54 -7.73
N MET A 106 6.02 17.65 -7.50
CA MET A 106 5.77 18.14 -6.13
C MET A 106 4.81 17.21 -5.37
N GLY A 107 3.73 16.78 -6.01
CA GLY A 107 2.77 15.82 -5.44
C GLY A 107 3.43 14.50 -5.05
N MET A 108 4.22 13.91 -5.94
CA MET A 108 4.99 12.68 -5.65
C MET A 108 5.99 12.89 -4.51
N SER A 109 6.72 13.99 -4.49
CA SER A 109 7.71 14.28 -3.44
C SER A 109 7.04 14.35 -2.07
N LEU A 110 5.95 15.11 -1.95
CA LEU A 110 5.17 15.21 -0.73
C LEU A 110 4.58 13.87 -0.29
N LEU A 111 4.04 13.11 -1.25
CA LEU A 111 3.41 11.81 -0.98
C LEU A 111 4.42 10.82 -0.42
N VAL A 112 5.56 10.66 -1.09
CA VAL A 112 6.65 9.75 -0.67
C VAL A 112 7.14 10.11 0.73
N PHE A 113 7.39 11.40 1.00
CA PHE A 113 7.82 11.83 2.33
C PHE A 113 6.75 11.66 3.42
N SER A 114 5.47 11.74 3.07
CA SER A 114 4.37 11.50 4.02
C SER A 114 4.27 10.03 4.48
N MET A 115 4.94 9.12 3.77
CA MET A 115 4.97 7.69 4.06
C MET A 115 6.28 7.23 4.74
N ILE A 116 7.27 8.11 4.86
CA ILE A 116 8.51 7.78 5.56
C ILE A 116 8.21 7.60 7.06
N PRO A 117 8.55 6.45 7.67
CA PRO A 117 8.34 6.24 9.09
C PRO A 117 9.02 7.33 9.94
N SER A 118 8.32 7.82 10.96
CA SER A 118 8.80 8.91 11.84
C SER A 118 10.16 8.62 12.50
N ARG A 119 10.53 7.34 12.66
CA ARG A 119 11.83 6.92 13.23
C ARG A 119 13.02 7.17 12.30
N ILE A 120 12.78 7.48 11.03
CA ILE A 120 13.81 7.78 10.02
C ILE A 120 14.10 9.30 10.01
N VAL A 121 14.25 9.89 11.21
CA VAL A 121 14.41 11.35 11.44
C VAL A 121 15.64 11.93 10.73
N ILE A 122 16.67 11.13 10.53
CA ILE A 122 17.93 11.54 9.87
C ILE A 122 17.67 12.09 8.46
N PHE A 123 16.67 11.56 7.75
CA PHE A 123 16.33 12.01 6.40
C PHE A 123 15.49 13.29 6.40
N ALA A 124 14.67 13.52 7.42
CA ALA A 124 13.89 14.75 7.54
C ALA A 124 14.80 15.99 7.69
N GLY A 125 15.87 15.87 8.48
CA GLY A 125 16.88 16.94 8.62
C GLY A 125 17.74 17.14 7.36
N LEU A 126 18.13 16.05 6.69
CA LEU A 126 18.96 16.11 5.48
C LEU A 126 18.21 16.68 4.26
N LEU A 127 16.94 16.32 4.12
CA LEU A 127 16.09 16.76 2.99
C LEU A 127 15.45 18.13 3.24
N GLY A 128 15.41 18.60 4.50
CA GLY A 128 14.91 19.92 4.86
C GLY A 128 13.41 20.11 4.60
N TYR A 129 12.66 19.01 4.48
CA TYR A 129 11.24 19.05 4.15
C TYR A 129 10.47 17.90 4.80
N LYS A 130 9.21 18.19 5.15
CA LYS A 130 8.26 17.24 5.72
C LYS A 130 7.20 16.94 4.67
N GLY A 131 6.85 15.66 4.51
CA GLY A 131 5.75 15.28 3.62
C GLY A 131 4.40 15.73 4.16
N ASP A 132 3.50 16.04 3.25
CA ASP A 132 2.09 16.34 3.52
C ASP A 132 1.24 15.57 2.51
N ARG A 133 0.49 14.59 3.02
CA ARG A 133 -0.28 13.68 2.17
C ARG A 133 -1.47 14.35 1.54
N PHE A 134 -2.20 15.19 2.27
CA PHE A 134 -3.41 15.80 1.74
C PHE A 134 -3.06 16.84 0.68
N GLU A 135 -1.98 17.58 0.92
CA GLU A 135 -1.44 18.50 -0.09
C GLU A 135 -0.91 17.76 -1.32
N ALA A 136 -0.24 16.62 -1.15
CA ALA A 136 0.18 15.78 -2.27
C ALA A 136 -1.00 15.38 -3.16
N LEU A 137 -2.05 14.83 -2.55
CA LEU A 137 -3.24 14.39 -3.27
C LEU A 137 -3.96 15.58 -3.93
N ARG A 138 -4.04 16.72 -3.26
CA ARG A 138 -4.59 17.97 -3.81
C ARG A 138 -3.86 18.39 -5.09
N LEU A 139 -2.53 18.41 -5.08
CA LEU A 139 -1.72 18.76 -6.24
C LEU A 139 -1.91 17.78 -7.40
N LEU A 140 -1.88 16.47 -7.13
CA LEU A 140 -2.07 15.45 -8.16
C LEU A 140 -3.47 15.56 -8.82
N ARG A 141 -4.51 15.84 -8.03
CA ARG A 141 -5.87 16.08 -8.53
C ARG A 141 -5.97 17.29 -9.46
N LYS A 142 -5.21 18.36 -9.21
CA LYS A 142 -5.24 19.58 -10.04
C LYS A 142 -4.96 19.29 -11.51
N ALA A 143 -4.08 18.33 -11.83
CA ALA A 143 -3.73 18.01 -13.21
C ALA A 143 -4.94 17.56 -14.04
N GLY A 144 -5.84 16.75 -13.47
CA GLY A 144 -7.10 16.36 -14.09
C GLY A 144 -8.29 17.25 -13.72
N GLY A 145 -8.11 18.21 -12.81
CA GLY A 145 -9.22 18.97 -12.23
C GLY A 145 -10.19 18.08 -11.44
N TRP A 146 -9.69 17.07 -10.76
CA TRP A 146 -10.46 16.22 -9.84
C TRP A 146 -10.72 16.94 -8.50
N GLY A 147 -11.77 16.53 -7.80
CA GLY A 147 -12.15 17.05 -6.50
C GLY A 147 -13.02 18.31 -6.53
N ASP A 148 -13.29 18.86 -5.36
CA ASP A 148 -14.02 20.13 -5.22
C ASP A 148 -13.11 21.33 -5.52
N LYS A 149 -13.58 22.54 -5.19
CA LYS A 149 -12.82 23.80 -5.36
C LYS A 149 -11.62 23.92 -4.40
N ASP A 150 -11.66 23.20 -3.29
CA ASP A 150 -10.61 23.18 -2.27
C ASP A 150 -9.62 22.02 -2.54
N GLY A 151 -9.88 21.22 -3.59
CA GLY A 151 -9.08 20.07 -4.02
C GLY A 151 -9.25 18.83 -3.13
N LYS A 152 -10.36 18.76 -2.38
CA LYS A 152 -10.78 17.56 -1.66
C LYS A 152 -11.50 16.59 -2.60
N PRO A 153 -11.51 15.27 -2.32
CA PRO A 153 -12.30 14.33 -3.10
C PRO A 153 -13.77 14.77 -3.18
N LEU A 154 -14.37 14.63 -4.37
CA LEU A 154 -15.77 14.92 -4.61
C LEU A 154 -16.40 13.70 -5.28
N HIS A 155 -17.08 12.85 -4.50
CA HIS A 155 -17.60 11.57 -5.00
C HIS A 155 -18.68 11.71 -6.07
N SER A 156 -19.39 12.84 -6.09
CA SER A 156 -20.36 13.14 -7.16
C SER A 156 -19.70 13.49 -8.50
N GLN A 157 -18.39 13.80 -8.51
CA GLN A 157 -17.64 14.03 -9.73
C GLN A 157 -17.15 12.71 -10.32
N THR A 158 -17.79 12.27 -11.40
CA THR A 158 -17.39 11.06 -12.15
C THR A 158 -16.49 11.37 -13.35
N GLU A 159 -16.39 12.64 -13.73
CA GLU A 159 -15.63 13.14 -14.89
C GLU A 159 -14.65 14.24 -14.46
N PRO A 160 -13.42 14.28 -15.00
CA PRO A 160 -12.48 15.35 -14.71
C PRO A 160 -12.97 16.69 -15.28
N ARG A 161 -12.65 17.80 -14.60
CA ARG A 161 -12.95 19.15 -15.12
C ARG A 161 -12.03 19.55 -16.26
N ILE A 162 -10.85 18.95 -16.34
CA ILE A 162 -9.88 19.20 -17.41
C ILE A 162 -9.94 18.03 -18.39
N SER A 163 -10.18 18.34 -19.67
CA SER A 163 -10.30 17.34 -20.72
C SER A 163 -8.96 16.64 -20.99
N LYS A 164 -8.99 15.56 -21.79
CA LYS A 164 -7.76 14.89 -22.26
C LYS A 164 -6.85 15.84 -23.06
N ALA A 165 -7.44 16.72 -23.88
CA ALA A 165 -6.70 17.64 -24.74
C ALA A 165 -6.02 18.77 -23.93
N ASP A 166 -6.64 19.17 -22.82
CA ASP A 166 -6.19 20.31 -22.00
C ASP A 166 -5.35 19.89 -20.78
N GLY A 167 -5.21 18.59 -20.51
CA GLY A 167 -4.57 18.05 -19.30
C GLY A 167 -3.05 18.17 -19.26
N GLY A 168 -2.41 18.49 -20.37
CA GLY A 168 -0.95 18.46 -20.50
C GLY A 168 -0.35 17.05 -20.42
N ALA A 169 0.91 16.93 -20.82
CA ALA A 169 1.59 15.66 -21.10
C ALA A 169 1.68 14.71 -19.90
N ARG A 170 1.72 15.24 -18.67
CA ARG A 170 1.94 14.44 -17.45
C ARG A 170 0.67 14.13 -16.66
N ARG A 171 -0.50 14.61 -17.11
CA ARG A 171 -1.76 14.42 -16.37
C ARG A 171 -2.16 12.96 -16.21
N ALA A 172 -1.95 12.11 -17.21
CA ALA A 172 -2.21 10.68 -17.07
C ALA A 172 -1.31 10.03 -15.99
N LEU A 173 -0.09 10.53 -15.78
CA LEU A 173 0.79 10.06 -14.71
C LEU A 173 0.31 10.52 -13.34
N CYS A 174 -0.21 11.75 -13.20
CA CYS A 174 -0.84 12.20 -11.95
C CYS A 174 -2.01 11.30 -11.55
N ASP A 175 -2.90 11.00 -12.50
CA ASP A 175 -4.01 10.07 -12.30
C ASP A 175 -3.52 8.67 -11.92
N LEU A 176 -2.47 8.17 -12.58
CA LEU A 176 -1.89 6.87 -12.25
C LEU A 176 -1.31 6.83 -10.83
N VAL A 177 -0.68 7.92 -10.37
CA VAL A 177 -0.19 8.03 -8.98
C VAL A 177 -1.35 7.97 -7.99
N LEU A 178 -2.46 8.67 -8.25
CA LEU A 178 -3.67 8.60 -7.43
C LEU A 178 -4.22 7.17 -7.39
N VAL A 179 -4.33 6.50 -8.54
CA VAL A 179 -4.78 5.09 -8.64
C VAL A 179 -3.87 4.16 -7.84
N ILE A 180 -2.56 4.26 -7.98
CA ILE A 180 -1.60 3.44 -7.21
C ILE A 180 -1.73 3.73 -5.72
N PHE A 181 -1.85 4.99 -5.33
CA PHE A 181 -1.99 5.36 -3.93
C PHE A 181 -3.27 4.76 -3.31
N HIS A 182 -4.41 4.93 -3.97
CA HIS A 182 -5.69 4.46 -3.45
C HIS A 182 -5.87 2.93 -3.52
N LEU A 183 -5.32 2.24 -4.53
CA LEU A 183 -5.59 0.82 -4.76
C LEU A 183 -4.45 -0.14 -4.37
N PHE A 184 -3.22 0.36 -4.24
CA PHE A 184 -2.06 -0.45 -3.90
C PHE A 184 -1.47 -0.04 -2.55
N ILE A 185 -1.17 1.25 -2.38
CA ILE A 185 -0.58 1.78 -1.14
C ILE A 185 -1.57 1.72 0.04
N SER A 186 -2.87 1.60 -0.24
CA SER A 186 -3.92 1.38 0.76
C SER A 186 -3.75 0.10 1.59
N GLY A 187 -2.92 -0.86 1.14
CA GLY A 187 -2.51 -2.01 1.95
C GLY A 187 -1.57 -1.65 3.12
N PHE A 188 -0.95 -0.46 3.10
CA PHE A 188 0.01 -0.01 4.11
C PHE A 188 -0.51 1.16 4.96
N THR A 189 -1.37 2.02 4.40
CA THR A 189 -1.97 3.18 5.09
C THR A 189 -3.44 3.32 4.71
N ARG A 190 -4.26 3.86 5.60
CA ARG A 190 -5.67 4.17 5.34
C ARG A 190 -5.98 5.66 5.26
N GLU A 191 -5.11 6.49 5.83
CA GLU A 191 -5.35 7.93 5.88
C GLU A 191 -5.15 8.55 4.48
N GLY A 192 -6.22 9.20 3.98
CA GLY A 192 -6.27 9.82 2.66
C GLY A 192 -6.70 8.87 1.53
N VAL A 193 -6.91 7.58 1.80
CA VAL A 193 -7.34 6.60 0.79
C VAL A 193 -8.81 6.82 0.42
N ASP A 194 -9.10 6.83 -0.89
CA ASP A 194 -10.42 6.99 -1.45
C ASP A 194 -10.59 6.07 -2.66
N ILE A 195 -11.29 4.95 -2.47
CA ILE A 195 -11.46 3.95 -3.53
C ILE A 195 -12.44 4.44 -4.60
N GLN A 196 -13.43 5.25 -4.24
CA GLN A 196 -14.40 5.80 -5.19
C GLN A 196 -13.73 6.80 -6.14
N GLU A 197 -12.80 7.61 -5.62
CA GLU A 197 -11.98 8.47 -6.46
C GLU A 197 -11.14 7.66 -7.47
N ALA A 198 -10.46 6.60 -7.02
CA ALA A 198 -9.74 5.71 -7.93
C ALA A 198 -10.67 5.05 -8.96
N ASP A 199 -11.88 4.66 -8.56
CA ASP A 199 -12.90 4.10 -9.46
C ASP A 199 -13.24 5.09 -10.59
N ASN A 200 -13.53 6.34 -10.25
CA ASN A 200 -13.85 7.38 -11.21
C ASN A 200 -12.67 7.65 -12.17
N ILE A 201 -11.45 7.74 -11.62
CA ILE A 201 -10.23 7.96 -12.40
C ILE A 201 -9.97 6.80 -13.38
N VAL A 202 -10.06 5.54 -12.92
CA VAL A 202 -9.84 4.36 -13.77
C VAL A 202 -10.89 4.29 -14.89
N HIS A 203 -12.17 4.47 -14.55
CA HIS A 203 -13.25 4.40 -15.54
C HIS A 203 -13.15 5.50 -16.59
N TRP A 204 -12.79 6.72 -16.19
CA TRP A 204 -12.54 7.78 -17.16
C TRP A 204 -11.36 7.45 -18.08
N ASN A 205 -10.20 7.08 -17.51
CA ASN A 205 -9.02 6.84 -18.31
C ASN A 205 -9.15 5.62 -19.23
N LEU A 206 -9.89 4.57 -18.85
CA LEU A 206 -10.14 3.44 -19.74
C LEU A 206 -11.04 3.78 -20.93
N ARG A 207 -11.93 4.77 -20.82
CA ARG A 207 -12.65 5.29 -22.00
C ARG A 207 -11.72 6.06 -22.94
N GLN A 208 -10.74 6.76 -22.39
CA GLN A 208 -9.77 7.55 -23.16
C GLN A 208 -8.59 6.75 -23.71
N TYR A 209 -8.23 5.66 -23.04
CA TYR A 209 -7.11 4.77 -23.31
C TYR A 209 -7.51 3.30 -23.05
N PRO A 210 -8.37 2.70 -23.90
CA PRO A 210 -8.94 1.37 -23.64
C PRO A 210 -7.92 0.24 -23.51
N ASP A 211 -6.78 0.37 -24.19
CA ASP A 211 -5.69 -0.61 -24.19
C ASP A 211 -4.58 -0.25 -23.18
N SER A 212 -4.79 0.75 -22.32
CA SER A 212 -3.80 1.11 -21.30
C SER A 212 -3.66 0.02 -20.25
N ILE A 213 -2.51 -0.64 -20.26
CA ILE A 213 -2.14 -1.69 -19.31
C ILE A 213 -2.16 -1.19 -17.86
N PHE A 214 -1.86 0.08 -17.63
CA PHE A 214 -1.83 0.68 -16.29
C PHE A 214 -3.24 0.87 -15.73
N PHE A 215 -4.19 1.29 -16.56
CA PHE A 215 -5.57 1.46 -16.12
C PHE A 215 -6.35 0.14 -16.11
N LEU A 216 -5.99 -0.83 -16.96
CA LEU A 216 -6.48 -2.21 -16.85
C LEU A 216 -5.99 -2.86 -15.55
N PHE A 217 -4.71 -2.67 -15.18
CA PHE A 217 -4.21 -3.04 -13.86
C PHE A 217 -5.00 -2.37 -12.74
N GLY A 218 -5.25 -1.05 -12.84
CA GLY A 218 -6.09 -0.31 -11.89
C GLY A 218 -7.50 -0.92 -11.76
N LYS A 219 -8.12 -1.34 -12.86
CA LYS A 219 -9.42 -2.02 -12.86
C LYS A 219 -9.39 -3.39 -12.18
N GLY A 220 -8.35 -4.20 -12.45
CA GLY A 220 -8.13 -5.44 -11.70
C GLY A 220 -7.98 -5.18 -10.21
N ARG A 221 -7.21 -4.16 -9.82
CA ARG A 221 -7.04 -3.77 -8.41
C ARG A 221 -8.33 -3.29 -7.76
N LEU A 222 -9.21 -2.58 -8.48
CA LEU A 222 -10.55 -2.21 -8.00
C LEU A 222 -11.38 -3.46 -7.66
N HIS A 223 -11.36 -4.48 -8.52
CA HIS A 223 -12.02 -5.75 -8.22
C HIS A 223 -11.43 -6.42 -6.97
N VAL A 224 -10.10 -6.43 -6.81
CA VAL A 224 -9.46 -6.95 -5.58
C VAL A 224 -9.89 -6.16 -4.34
N MET A 225 -9.94 -4.82 -4.40
CA MET A 225 -10.41 -3.99 -3.27
C MET A 225 -11.89 -4.23 -2.91
N ARG A 226 -12.69 -4.71 -3.87
CA ARG A 226 -14.08 -5.13 -3.69
C ARG A 226 -14.23 -6.62 -3.38
N SER A 227 -13.15 -7.32 -3.05
CA SER A 227 -13.14 -8.76 -2.75
C SER A 227 -13.66 -9.64 -3.89
N GLN A 228 -13.41 -9.23 -5.13
CA GLN A 228 -13.78 -9.93 -6.37
C GLN A 228 -12.53 -10.40 -7.15
N PRO A 229 -11.64 -11.22 -6.55
CA PRO A 229 -10.41 -11.67 -7.21
C PRO A 229 -10.67 -12.51 -8.47
N ASP A 230 -11.82 -13.18 -8.56
CA ASP A 230 -12.30 -13.89 -9.73
C ASP A 230 -12.44 -12.97 -10.95
N LYS A 231 -13.08 -11.80 -10.77
CA LYS A 231 -13.21 -10.79 -11.84
C LYS A 231 -11.89 -10.10 -12.13
N ALA A 232 -11.04 -9.93 -11.11
CA ALA A 232 -9.73 -9.31 -11.28
C ALA A 232 -8.83 -10.13 -12.23
N ILE A 233 -8.88 -11.47 -12.14
CA ILE A 233 -8.12 -12.38 -13.02
C ILE A 233 -8.38 -12.08 -14.50
N ASP A 234 -9.66 -11.91 -14.89
CA ASP A 234 -10.03 -11.61 -16.27
C ASP A 234 -9.46 -10.27 -16.75
N GLU A 235 -9.46 -9.25 -15.90
CA GLU A 235 -8.90 -7.93 -16.24
C GLU A 235 -7.36 -7.98 -16.38
N TYR A 236 -6.67 -8.72 -15.52
CA TYR A 236 -5.22 -8.92 -15.64
C TYR A 236 -4.84 -9.74 -16.86
N LYS A 237 -5.63 -10.75 -17.23
CA LYS A 237 -5.45 -11.50 -18.47
C LYS A 237 -5.58 -10.58 -19.69
N LYS A 238 -6.64 -9.76 -19.74
CA LYS A 238 -6.82 -8.75 -20.80
C LYS A 238 -5.63 -7.79 -20.85
N ALA A 239 -5.13 -7.31 -19.71
CA ALA A 239 -3.96 -6.43 -19.65
C ALA A 239 -2.70 -7.13 -20.21
N LYS A 240 -2.45 -8.39 -19.83
CA LYS A 240 -1.31 -9.17 -20.32
C LYS A 240 -1.37 -9.35 -21.84
N GLU A 241 -2.54 -9.64 -22.41
CA GLU A 241 -2.73 -9.78 -23.86
C GLU A 241 -2.34 -8.50 -24.64
N LYS A 242 -2.49 -7.31 -24.03
CA LYS A 242 -2.05 -6.03 -24.62
C LYS A 242 -0.53 -5.85 -24.56
N ILE A 243 0.15 -6.44 -23.58
CA ILE A 243 1.61 -6.35 -23.39
C ILE A 243 2.35 -7.25 -24.38
N VAL A 244 1.81 -8.44 -24.69
CA VAL A 244 2.45 -9.39 -25.64
C VAL A 244 2.77 -8.74 -26.99
N LYS A 245 2.01 -7.70 -27.38
CA LYS A 245 2.21 -6.95 -28.62
C LYS A 245 3.22 -5.79 -28.52
N GLN A 246 3.85 -5.59 -27.35
CA GLN A 246 4.73 -4.45 -27.05
C GLN A 246 6.13 -4.93 -26.65
N THR A 247 7.02 -5.06 -27.63
CA THR A 247 8.43 -5.44 -27.41
C THR A 247 9.14 -4.48 -26.46
N GLY A 248 9.88 -5.01 -25.49
CA GLY A 248 10.61 -4.26 -24.46
C GLY A 248 9.81 -4.01 -23.17
N TYR A 249 8.52 -4.35 -23.14
CA TYR A 249 7.64 -4.17 -21.99
C TYR A 249 7.22 -5.50 -21.33
N GLU A 250 7.88 -6.61 -21.66
CA GLU A 250 7.51 -7.96 -21.22
C GLU A 250 7.46 -8.09 -19.70
N GLN A 251 8.33 -7.36 -18.98
CA GLN A 251 8.35 -7.36 -17.51
C GLN A 251 7.10 -6.72 -16.88
N LEU A 252 6.35 -5.87 -17.61
CA LEU A 252 5.04 -5.41 -17.16
C LEU A 252 4.01 -6.55 -17.21
N GLY A 253 4.19 -7.53 -18.12
CA GLY A 253 3.39 -8.76 -18.16
C GLY A 253 3.58 -9.59 -16.91
N SER A 254 4.81 -9.66 -16.39
CA SER A 254 5.12 -10.31 -15.11
C SER A 254 4.34 -9.70 -13.94
N VAL A 255 4.03 -8.40 -13.95
CA VAL A 255 3.20 -7.79 -12.90
C VAL A 255 1.77 -8.33 -12.96
N MET A 256 1.22 -8.55 -14.15
CA MET A 256 -0.12 -9.14 -14.31
C MET A 256 -0.15 -10.61 -13.89
N ASP A 257 0.91 -11.37 -14.17
CA ASP A 257 1.04 -12.75 -13.71
C ASP A 257 1.15 -12.85 -12.19
N TRP A 258 1.87 -11.91 -11.56
CA TRP A 258 1.95 -11.80 -10.10
C TRP A 258 0.56 -11.55 -9.49
N GLU A 259 -0.19 -10.56 -9.98
CA GLU A 259 -1.51 -10.27 -9.44
C GLU A 259 -2.50 -11.42 -9.67
N GLN A 260 -2.45 -12.10 -10.82
CA GLN A 260 -3.25 -13.31 -11.07
C GLN A 260 -2.90 -14.42 -10.07
N ALA A 261 -1.60 -14.67 -9.84
CA ALA A 261 -1.15 -15.68 -8.89
C ALA A 261 -1.68 -15.41 -7.48
N LEU A 262 -1.68 -14.13 -7.05
CA LEU A 262 -2.28 -13.70 -5.79
C LEU A 262 -3.80 -13.89 -5.75
N CYS A 263 -4.52 -13.57 -6.83
CA CYS A 263 -5.97 -13.79 -6.91
C CYS A 263 -6.32 -15.29 -6.81
N HIS A 264 -5.55 -16.15 -7.49
CA HIS A 264 -5.71 -17.60 -7.36
C HIS A 264 -5.36 -18.11 -5.96
N LEU A 265 -4.30 -17.60 -5.31
CA LEU A 265 -4.02 -17.88 -3.89
C LEU A 265 -5.18 -17.47 -2.99
N ALA A 266 -5.73 -16.28 -3.20
CA ALA A 266 -6.83 -15.72 -2.42
C ALA A 266 -8.11 -16.57 -2.53
N LEU A 267 -8.34 -17.21 -3.69
CA LEU A 267 -9.50 -18.07 -3.96
C LEU A 267 -9.31 -19.53 -3.53
N GLY A 268 -8.10 -19.94 -3.17
CA GLY A 268 -7.79 -21.35 -2.92
C GLY A 268 -7.51 -22.19 -4.18
N ASN A 269 -7.32 -21.53 -5.33
CA ASN A 269 -7.06 -22.15 -6.62
C ASN A 269 -5.55 -22.48 -6.75
N TRP A 270 -5.09 -23.45 -5.94
CA TRP A 270 -3.66 -23.72 -5.76
C TRP A 270 -2.95 -24.13 -7.06
N LYS A 271 -3.59 -24.94 -7.91
CA LYS A 271 -2.96 -25.46 -9.13
C LYS A 271 -2.77 -24.34 -10.16
N GLU A 272 -3.77 -23.49 -10.31
CA GLU A 272 -3.76 -22.32 -11.18
C GLU A 272 -2.73 -21.31 -10.68
N SER A 273 -2.68 -21.06 -9.37
CA SER A 273 -1.64 -20.22 -8.77
C SER A 273 -0.23 -20.77 -9.04
N ALA A 274 -0.02 -22.09 -8.89
CA ALA A 274 1.25 -22.73 -9.21
C ALA A 274 1.67 -22.53 -10.67
N ALA A 275 0.72 -22.54 -11.60
CA ALA A 275 0.99 -22.27 -13.01
C ALA A 275 1.43 -20.81 -13.24
N CYS A 276 0.77 -19.84 -12.61
CA CYS A 276 1.21 -18.44 -12.66
C CYS A 276 2.63 -18.25 -12.08
N TRP A 277 2.95 -18.93 -10.98
CA TRP A 277 4.29 -18.89 -10.39
C TRP A 277 5.34 -19.52 -11.31
N ASN A 278 5.00 -20.60 -12.03
CA ASN A 278 5.89 -21.21 -13.02
C ASN A 278 6.18 -20.23 -14.17
N GLU A 279 5.15 -19.61 -14.73
CA GLU A 279 5.25 -18.61 -15.79
C GLU A 279 6.19 -17.45 -15.39
N LEU A 280 6.03 -16.94 -14.16
CA LEU A 280 6.94 -15.94 -13.60
C LEU A 280 8.37 -16.48 -13.45
N ASN A 281 8.51 -17.72 -13.00
CA ASN A 281 9.80 -18.35 -12.83
C ASN A 281 10.51 -18.64 -14.17
N GLU A 282 9.80 -18.73 -15.27
CA GLU A 282 10.39 -18.85 -16.62
C GLU A 282 10.73 -17.47 -17.19
N ASN A 283 9.81 -16.51 -17.10
CA ASN A 283 9.86 -15.29 -17.91
C ASN A 283 10.31 -14.01 -17.16
N SER A 284 10.12 -13.94 -15.84
CA SER A 284 10.46 -12.75 -15.04
C SER A 284 11.90 -12.77 -14.54
N LYS A 285 12.62 -11.65 -14.61
CA LYS A 285 14.00 -11.54 -14.07
C LYS A 285 14.05 -11.19 -12.57
N TRP A 286 12.89 -11.10 -11.93
CA TRP A 286 12.76 -10.58 -10.57
C TRP A 286 12.99 -11.71 -9.54
N SER A 287 12.09 -11.87 -8.57
CA SER A 287 12.32 -12.70 -7.37
C SER A 287 12.14 -14.20 -7.63
N LYS A 288 13.10 -14.82 -8.33
CA LYS A 288 13.09 -16.27 -8.69
C LYS A 288 12.93 -17.17 -7.47
N ALA A 289 13.56 -16.85 -6.34
CA ALA A 289 13.42 -17.61 -5.09
C ALA A 289 11.96 -17.62 -4.60
N THR A 290 11.28 -16.47 -4.65
CA THR A 290 9.88 -16.36 -4.26
C THR A 290 8.97 -17.14 -5.22
N TYR A 291 9.15 -17.00 -6.53
CA TYR A 291 8.32 -17.72 -7.51
C TYR A 291 8.47 -19.23 -7.38
N THR A 292 9.71 -19.71 -7.26
CA THR A 292 10.02 -21.14 -7.08
C THR A 292 9.39 -21.70 -5.80
N TYR A 293 9.51 -21.00 -4.68
CA TYR A 293 8.87 -21.43 -3.44
C TYR A 293 7.35 -21.39 -3.53
N ALA A 294 6.78 -20.34 -4.14
CA ALA A 294 5.35 -20.16 -4.26
C ALA A 294 4.71 -21.29 -5.08
N GLN A 295 5.34 -21.67 -6.20
CA GLN A 295 4.99 -22.85 -6.98
C GLN A 295 5.03 -24.12 -6.12
N ALA A 296 6.15 -24.35 -5.40
CA ALA A 296 6.32 -25.52 -4.55
C ALA A 296 5.29 -25.59 -3.41
N ALA A 297 4.98 -24.47 -2.77
CA ALA A 297 4.01 -24.35 -1.70
C ALA A 297 2.59 -24.69 -2.20
N CYS A 298 2.21 -24.18 -3.38
CA CYS A 298 0.93 -24.48 -4.00
C CYS A 298 0.79 -25.94 -4.41
N LEU A 299 1.84 -26.53 -5.00
CA LEU A 299 1.88 -27.95 -5.34
C LEU A 299 1.80 -28.82 -4.08
N LEU A 300 2.56 -28.48 -3.03
CA LEU A 300 2.51 -29.20 -1.76
C LEU A 300 1.13 -29.15 -1.10
N GLN A 301 0.48 -27.97 -1.09
CA GLN A 301 -0.87 -27.80 -0.54
C GLN A 301 -1.92 -28.61 -1.30
N SER A 302 -1.79 -28.74 -2.61
CA SER A 302 -2.75 -29.43 -3.48
C SER A 302 -2.48 -30.92 -3.68
N GLY A 303 -1.46 -31.48 -3.01
CA GLY A 303 -1.07 -32.88 -3.18
C GLY A 303 -0.46 -33.19 -4.55
N GLY A 304 0.27 -32.22 -5.13
CA GLY A 304 1.00 -32.38 -6.39
C GLY A 304 2.20 -33.33 -6.30
N ASP A 305 2.96 -33.45 -7.39
CA ASP A 305 4.11 -34.36 -7.46
C ASP A 305 5.18 -34.03 -6.42
N ALA A 306 5.37 -34.96 -5.47
CA ALA A 306 6.35 -34.84 -4.40
C ALA A 306 7.79 -34.65 -4.90
N LYS A 307 8.16 -35.28 -6.04
CA LYS A 307 9.51 -35.13 -6.62
C LYS A 307 9.72 -33.71 -7.13
N GLN A 308 8.71 -33.16 -7.79
CA GLN A 308 8.73 -31.77 -8.26
C GLN A 308 8.82 -30.79 -7.08
N VAL A 309 7.99 -30.98 -6.05
CA VAL A 309 8.03 -30.15 -4.82
C VAL A 309 9.43 -30.20 -4.19
N GLU A 310 10.02 -31.39 -4.04
CA GLU A 310 11.35 -31.55 -3.47
C GLU A 310 12.44 -30.84 -4.28
N ALA A 311 12.41 -30.98 -5.61
CA ALA A 311 13.35 -30.30 -6.50
C ALA A 311 13.27 -28.78 -6.38
N LEU A 312 12.05 -28.22 -6.41
CA LEU A 312 11.81 -26.79 -6.27
C LEU A 312 12.27 -26.29 -4.89
N MET A 313 11.86 -26.94 -3.80
CA MET A 313 12.26 -26.56 -2.44
C MET A 313 13.79 -26.57 -2.26
N LYS A 314 14.49 -27.55 -2.83
CA LYS A 314 15.96 -27.60 -2.79
C LYS A 314 16.62 -26.45 -3.55
N ALA A 315 15.99 -25.96 -4.61
CA ALA A 315 16.52 -24.86 -5.42
C ALA A 315 16.40 -23.48 -4.74
N VAL A 316 15.33 -23.23 -3.99
CA VAL A 316 14.99 -21.89 -3.43
C VAL A 316 16.18 -21.17 -2.76
N PRO A 317 16.95 -21.79 -1.84
CA PRO A 317 18.02 -21.07 -1.14
C PRO A 317 19.11 -20.52 -2.07
N ASN A 318 19.35 -21.20 -3.19
CA ASN A 318 20.37 -20.84 -4.18
C ASN A 318 19.88 -19.77 -5.18
N LEU A 319 18.60 -19.44 -5.17
CA LEU A 319 17.98 -18.44 -6.04
C LEU A 319 17.84 -17.07 -5.39
N THR A 320 18.24 -16.94 -4.11
CA THR A 320 18.10 -15.69 -3.36
C THR A 320 19.07 -14.63 -3.86
N GLN A 321 18.59 -13.40 -3.94
CA GLN A 321 19.31 -12.22 -4.39
C GLN A 321 19.56 -11.26 -3.23
N ARG A 322 20.51 -10.34 -3.46
CA ARG A 322 20.80 -9.23 -2.55
C ARG A 322 20.76 -7.93 -3.33
N ILE A 323 20.16 -6.90 -2.73
CA ILE A 323 20.14 -5.53 -3.26
C ILE A 323 21.00 -4.68 -2.33
N ALA A 324 21.99 -3.99 -2.88
CA ALA A 324 22.97 -3.21 -2.10
C ALA A 324 23.56 -4.01 -0.91
N GLY A 325 23.93 -5.27 -1.15
CA GLY A 325 24.48 -6.18 -0.13
C GLY A 325 23.48 -6.71 0.91
N LYS A 326 22.22 -6.26 0.89
CA LYS A 326 21.16 -6.70 1.82
C LYS A 326 20.25 -7.74 1.18
N SER A 327 19.93 -8.79 1.92
CA SER A 327 18.94 -9.80 1.49
C SER A 327 17.55 -9.19 1.37
N ILE A 328 16.81 -9.62 0.34
CA ILE A 328 15.40 -9.27 0.18
C ILE A 328 14.58 -9.99 1.27
N PRO A 329 13.79 -9.27 2.10
CA PRO A 329 13.12 -9.87 3.26
C PRO A 329 12.20 -11.06 2.92
N LEU A 330 11.45 -10.97 1.82
CA LEU A 330 10.55 -12.04 1.37
C LEU A 330 11.33 -13.26 0.87
N GLU A 331 12.42 -13.06 0.13
CA GLU A 331 13.29 -14.16 -0.31
C GLU A 331 13.95 -14.89 0.85
N LYS A 332 14.36 -14.15 1.88
CA LYS A 332 14.88 -14.73 3.12
C LYS A 332 13.83 -15.58 3.83
N PHE A 333 12.56 -15.13 3.84
CA PHE A 333 11.45 -15.90 4.41
C PHE A 333 11.25 -17.22 3.64
N VAL A 334 11.07 -17.17 2.32
CA VAL A 334 10.80 -18.37 1.51
C VAL A 334 11.98 -19.35 1.51
N ALA A 335 13.23 -18.86 1.50
CA ALA A 335 14.42 -19.72 1.62
C ALA A 335 14.46 -20.45 2.97
N ARG A 336 14.06 -19.79 4.05
CA ARG A 336 13.96 -20.42 5.37
C ARG A 336 12.86 -21.49 5.40
N LYS A 337 11.69 -21.22 4.82
CA LYS A 337 10.62 -22.22 4.73
C LYS A 337 11.02 -23.43 3.89
N ALA A 338 11.74 -23.21 2.79
CA ALA A 338 12.28 -24.29 1.97
C ALA A 338 13.34 -25.13 2.70
N GLN A 339 14.17 -24.50 3.54
CA GLN A 339 15.10 -25.22 4.43
C GLN A 339 14.36 -26.02 5.50
N LEU A 340 13.30 -25.48 6.10
CA LEU A 340 12.46 -26.21 7.06
C LEU A 340 11.83 -27.45 6.41
N TYR A 341 11.26 -27.30 5.20
CA TYR A 341 10.78 -28.43 4.41
C TYR A 341 11.89 -29.45 4.14
N SER A 342 13.11 -29.01 3.84
CA SER A 342 14.22 -29.93 3.57
C SER A 342 14.59 -30.81 4.76
N LYS A 343 14.40 -30.32 6.00
CA LYS A 343 14.63 -31.09 7.24
C LYS A 343 13.51 -32.11 7.53
N GLY A 344 12.25 -31.69 7.40
CA GLY A 344 11.09 -32.48 7.84
C GLY A 344 10.25 -33.11 6.73
N LYS A 345 10.50 -32.76 5.47
CA LYS A 345 9.71 -33.11 4.27
C LYS A 345 8.22 -32.78 4.39
N THR A 346 7.88 -31.79 5.22
CA THR A 346 6.51 -31.34 5.48
C THR A 346 6.49 -29.85 5.81
N LEU A 347 5.36 -29.19 5.53
CA LEU A 347 5.00 -27.87 6.01
C LEU A 347 3.49 -27.87 6.28
N VAL A 348 3.05 -27.28 7.40
CA VAL A 348 1.62 -27.15 7.68
C VAL A 348 1.04 -25.98 6.87
N VAL A 349 0.11 -26.28 5.97
CA VAL A 349 -0.64 -25.31 5.15
C VAL A 349 0.21 -24.25 4.39
N PRO A 350 1.24 -24.65 3.62
CA PRO A 350 2.24 -23.73 3.07
C PRO A 350 1.66 -22.68 2.09
N ALA A 351 0.61 -23.00 1.34
CA ALA A 351 0.01 -22.03 0.41
C ALA A 351 -0.85 -20.99 1.15
N LEU A 352 -1.55 -21.39 2.22
CA LEU A 352 -2.32 -20.47 3.06
C LEU A 352 -1.40 -19.54 3.87
N GLU A 353 -0.29 -20.07 4.39
CA GLU A 353 0.75 -19.26 5.01
C GLU A 353 1.29 -18.22 4.02
N LEU A 354 1.62 -18.65 2.80
CA LEU A 354 2.12 -17.76 1.76
C LEU A 354 1.07 -16.70 1.37
N ALA A 355 -0.19 -17.10 1.19
CA ALA A 355 -1.29 -16.19 0.87
C ALA A 355 -1.47 -15.12 1.95
N TYR A 356 -1.35 -15.50 3.24
CA TYR A 356 -1.38 -14.54 4.34
C TYR A 356 -0.17 -13.61 4.33
N MET A 357 1.04 -14.13 4.11
CA MET A 357 2.27 -13.33 4.05
C MET A 357 2.29 -12.32 2.90
N LEU A 358 1.68 -12.69 1.77
CA LEU A 358 1.53 -11.83 0.59
C LEU A 358 0.28 -10.95 0.65
N GLN A 359 -0.48 -10.98 1.75
CA GLN A 359 -1.72 -10.21 1.94
C GLN A 359 -2.75 -10.48 0.83
N ALA A 360 -2.88 -11.74 0.43
CA ALA A 360 -3.92 -12.19 -0.51
C ALA A 360 -5.21 -12.58 0.22
N THR A 361 -5.11 -13.08 1.46
CA THR A 361 -6.28 -13.60 2.20
C THR A 361 -7.24 -12.55 2.71
N ASN A 362 -6.83 -11.28 2.82
CA ASN A 362 -7.69 -10.19 3.31
C ASN A 362 -8.57 -9.56 2.21
N ARG A 363 -8.41 -9.96 0.94
CA ARG A 363 -9.12 -9.37 -0.21
C ARG A 363 -9.73 -10.47 -1.10
N THR A 364 -10.55 -11.32 -0.48
CA THR A 364 -11.18 -12.46 -1.14
C THR A 364 -12.64 -12.64 -0.74
N THR A 365 -13.35 -13.51 -1.45
CA THR A 365 -14.78 -13.74 -1.23
C THR A 365 -15.04 -14.41 0.11
N ARG A 366 -16.21 -14.17 0.70
CA ARG A 366 -16.66 -14.86 1.93
C ARG A 366 -16.61 -16.39 1.78
N GLY A 367 -16.98 -16.92 0.61
CA GLY A 367 -16.93 -18.35 0.32
C GLY A 367 -15.51 -18.91 0.36
N ALA A 368 -14.53 -18.21 -0.22
CA ALA A 368 -13.13 -18.61 -0.15
C ALA A 368 -12.60 -18.56 1.30
N LEU A 369 -12.93 -17.52 2.06
CA LEU A 369 -12.59 -17.44 3.49
C LEU A 369 -13.18 -18.60 4.30
N GLN A 370 -14.43 -18.98 4.05
CA GLN A 370 -15.07 -20.13 4.72
C GLN A 370 -14.36 -21.45 4.38
N SER A 371 -13.95 -21.64 3.12
CA SER A 371 -13.15 -22.78 2.68
C SER A 371 -11.77 -22.84 3.36
N HIS A 372 -11.09 -21.70 3.47
CA HIS A 372 -9.83 -21.58 4.20
C HIS A 372 -10.01 -21.89 5.69
N ALA A 373 -11.03 -21.33 6.34
CA ALA A 373 -11.32 -21.58 7.75
C ALA A 373 -11.61 -23.07 8.01
N LYS A 374 -12.39 -23.72 7.14
CA LYS A 374 -12.61 -25.17 7.20
C LYS A 374 -11.30 -25.94 7.10
N THR A 375 -10.47 -25.65 6.10
CA THR A 375 -9.17 -26.31 5.90
C THR A 375 -8.26 -26.19 7.13
N LEU A 376 -8.26 -25.01 7.78
CA LEU A 376 -7.47 -24.76 8.98
C LEU A 376 -8.04 -25.47 10.22
N ARG A 377 -9.36 -25.52 10.38
CA ARG A 377 -10.03 -26.31 11.45
C ARG A 377 -9.75 -27.81 11.29
N ASP A 378 -9.97 -28.35 10.10
CA ASP A 378 -9.67 -29.75 9.78
C ASP A 378 -8.21 -30.09 10.12
N ARG A 379 -7.29 -29.13 9.89
CA ARG A 379 -5.88 -29.30 10.25
C ARG A 379 -5.64 -29.28 11.76
N LEU A 380 -6.30 -28.42 12.53
CA LEU A 380 -6.21 -28.44 14.01
C LEU A 380 -6.72 -29.76 14.58
N ASP A 381 -7.80 -30.31 14.02
CA ASP A 381 -8.43 -31.54 14.48
C ASP A 381 -7.53 -32.78 14.28
N THR A 382 -6.49 -32.69 13.44
CA THR A 382 -5.45 -33.73 13.33
C THR A 382 -4.54 -33.84 14.56
N GLY A 383 -4.62 -32.90 15.52
CA GLY A 383 -3.83 -32.93 16.75
C GLY A 383 -2.36 -32.55 16.52
N LEU A 384 -2.11 -31.38 15.94
CA LEU A 384 -0.76 -30.88 15.67
C LEU A 384 0.12 -30.89 16.92
N LYS A 385 1.24 -31.62 16.85
CA LYS A 385 2.19 -31.79 17.97
C LYS A 385 3.32 -30.76 17.97
N ASP A 386 3.69 -30.27 16.79
CA ASP A 386 4.72 -29.24 16.70
C ASP A 386 4.12 -27.87 17.12
N PRO A 387 4.75 -27.16 18.07
CA PRO A 387 4.22 -25.90 18.56
C PRO A 387 4.23 -24.80 17.49
N ASP A 388 5.18 -24.79 16.56
CA ASP A 388 5.22 -23.77 15.50
C ASP A 388 4.05 -24.00 14.55
N ASP A 389 3.83 -25.25 14.14
CA ASP A 389 2.73 -25.63 13.25
C ASP A 389 1.36 -25.31 13.89
N LEU A 390 1.17 -25.69 15.16
CA LEU A 390 -0.08 -25.44 15.90
C LEU A 390 -0.40 -23.94 15.97
N GLN A 391 0.60 -23.12 16.27
CA GLN A 391 0.40 -21.68 16.45
C GLN A 391 0.29 -20.94 15.12
N LEU A 392 0.94 -21.43 14.07
CA LEU A 392 0.71 -20.95 12.70
C LEU A 392 -0.75 -21.16 12.31
N VAL A 393 -1.30 -22.36 12.52
CA VAL A 393 -2.70 -22.63 12.18
C VAL A 393 -3.66 -21.82 13.07
N ASN A 394 -3.38 -21.65 14.36
CA ASN A 394 -4.17 -20.76 15.22
C ASN A 394 -4.17 -19.31 14.72
N LEU A 395 -3.00 -18.78 14.33
CA LEU A 395 -2.86 -17.44 13.77
C LEU A 395 -3.68 -17.30 12.48
N LEU A 396 -3.49 -18.20 11.52
CA LEU A 396 -4.17 -18.13 10.22
C LEU A 396 -5.67 -18.29 10.36
N LEU A 397 -6.14 -19.21 11.22
CA LEU A 397 -7.57 -19.40 11.46
C LEU A 397 -8.16 -18.17 12.15
N GLY A 398 -7.54 -17.67 13.21
CA GLY A 398 -7.99 -16.47 13.91
C GLY A 398 -8.09 -15.25 12.99
N ALA A 399 -7.10 -15.04 12.13
CA ALA A 399 -7.12 -13.96 11.13
C ALA A 399 -8.20 -14.18 10.05
N THR A 400 -8.38 -15.43 9.57
CA THR A 400 -9.41 -15.76 8.58
C THR A 400 -10.81 -15.54 9.13
N LEU A 401 -11.08 -15.98 10.36
CA LEU A 401 -12.35 -15.76 11.05
C LEU A 401 -12.64 -14.26 11.26
N ARG A 402 -11.62 -13.48 11.63
CA ARG A 402 -11.73 -12.01 11.68
C ARG A 402 -12.15 -11.44 10.33
N HIS A 403 -11.60 -11.91 9.21
CA HIS A 403 -11.99 -11.44 7.88
C HIS A 403 -13.40 -11.88 7.45
N ILE A 404 -13.93 -12.99 7.97
CA ILE A 404 -15.33 -13.41 7.74
C ILE A 404 -16.29 -12.48 8.48
N ASP A 405 -15.98 -12.14 9.72
CA ASP A 405 -16.79 -11.29 10.58
C ASP A 405 -16.67 -9.80 10.21
N PHE A 406 -15.47 -9.38 9.82
CA PHE A 406 -15.11 -8.03 9.39
C PHE A 406 -14.39 -8.05 8.04
N PRO A 407 -15.13 -8.18 6.92
CA PRO A 407 -14.54 -8.13 5.60
C PRO A 407 -13.80 -6.80 5.38
N ASP A 408 -12.57 -6.87 4.88
CA ASP A 408 -11.82 -5.73 4.37
C ASP A 408 -12.28 -5.41 2.93
N SER A 409 -13.58 -5.49 2.64
CA SER A 409 -14.14 -5.14 1.34
C SER A 409 -14.56 -3.68 1.31
N GLU A 410 -14.21 -2.98 0.24
CA GLU A 410 -14.69 -1.63 -0.07
C GLU A 410 -15.88 -1.68 -1.06
N ASP A 411 -16.48 -2.85 -1.22
CA ASP A 411 -17.72 -2.99 -1.97
C ASP A 411 -18.87 -2.30 -1.22
N ILE A 412 -19.35 -1.20 -1.79
CA ILE A 412 -20.43 -0.37 -1.25
C ILE A 412 -21.80 -1.09 -1.37
N SER A 413 -21.87 -2.14 -2.21
CA SER A 413 -23.09 -2.94 -2.41
C SER A 413 -23.29 -3.98 -1.29
N GLU A 414 -22.21 -4.41 -0.63
CA GLU A 414 -22.32 -5.20 0.60
C GLU A 414 -22.42 -4.24 1.78
N LYS A 415 -23.52 -4.30 2.54
CA LYS A 415 -23.65 -3.54 3.79
C LYS A 415 -22.55 -3.98 4.75
N ARG A 416 -21.47 -3.21 4.85
CA ARG A 416 -20.49 -3.37 5.91
C ARG A 416 -21.25 -3.34 7.24
N PRO A 417 -21.07 -4.30 8.16
CA PRO A 417 -21.59 -4.12 9.51
C PRO A 417 -20.99 -2.80 10.01
N LEU A 418 -21.87 -1.83 10.30
CA LEU A 418 -21.46 -0.53 10.82
C LEU A 418 -20.50 -0.79 12.00
N LYS A 419 -19.38 -0.05 12.06
CA LYS A 419 -18.54 -0.01 13.27
C LYS A 419 -19.48 0.08 14.46
N ILE A 420 -19.35 -0.85 15.39
CA ILE A 420 -20.31 -1.09 16.48
C ILE A 420 -20.60 0.24 17.18
N THR A 421 -21.69 0.90 16.77
CA THR A 421 -22.34 1.96 17.54
C THR A 421 -23.31 1.25 18.46
N THR A 422 -23.29 1.66 19.72
CA THR A 422 -23.67 0.94 20.95
C THR A 422 -25.11 0.40 21.07
N GLU A 423 -25.90 0.26 20.00
CA GLU A 423 -27.34 -0.03 20.13
C GLU A 423 -27.85 -1.28 19.38
N SER A 424 -27.01 -2.01 18.63
CA SER A 424 -27.37 -3.38 18.22
C SER A 424 -26.11 -4.18 17.88
N THR A 425 -25.57 -4.94 18.84
CA THR A 425 -24.44 -5.83 18.58
C THR A 425 -24.87 -6.91 17.60
N PRO A 426 -24.37 -6.94 16.35
CA PRO A 426 -24.55 -8.11 15.50
C PRO A 426 -23.88 -9.27 16.25
N LYS A 427 -24.57 -10.40 16.41
CA LYS A 427 -23.99 -11.57 17.04
C LYS A 427 -22.88 -12.11 16.12
N LEU A 428 -21.64 -11.69 16.37
CA LEU A 428 -20.49 -12.13 15.60
C LEU A 428 -20.28 -13.63 15.85
N GLU A 429 -20.38 -14.41 14.78
CA GLU A 429 -20.37 -15.87 14.85
C GLU A 429 -19.02 -16.41 15.34
N ASN A 430 -17.92 -15.72 15.00
CA ASN A 430 -16.57 -16.21 15.21
C ASN A 430 -15.74 -15.38 16.20
N GLU A 431 -16.31 -14.36 16.87
CA GLU A 431 -15.58 -13.45 17.76
C GLU A 431 -14.83 -14.19 18.87
N MET A 432 -15.55 -15.01 19.66
CA MET A 432 -14.93 -15.72 20.80
C MET A 432 -13.83 -16.69 20.34
N GLU A 433 -14.07 -17.38 19.22
CA GLU A 433 -13.10 -18.33 18.67
C GLU A 433 -11.85 -17.61 18.16
N SER A 434 -12.02 -16.55 17.37
CA SER A 434 -10.92 -15.76 16.81
C SER A 434 -10.06 -15.12 17.90
N ILE A 435 -10.66 -14.51 18.93
CA ILE A 435 -9.93 -13.98 20.10
C ILE A 435 -9.11 -15.08 20.77
N ARG A 436 -9.74 -16.23 21.06
CA ARG A 436 -9.07 -17.35 21.74
C ARG A 436 -7.88 -17.89 20.94
N LEU A 437 -8.04 -18.08 19.63
CA LEU A 437 -6.99 -18.57 18.74
C LEU A 437 -5.83 -17.57 18.65
N LEU A 438 -6.13 -16.28 18.46
CA LEU A 438 -5.11 -15.24 18.38
C LEU A 438 -4.38 -15.04 19.70
N ILE A 439 -5.05 -15.13 20.85
CA ILE A 439 -4.40 -15.10 22.16
C ILE A 439 -3.42 -16.27 22.32
N LYS A 440 -3.81 -17.49 21.94
CA LYS A 440 -2.91 -18.66 21.99
C LYS A 440 -1.64 -18.44 21.16
N ALA A 441 -1.78 -17.95 19.92
CA ALA A 441 -0.64 -17.68 19.04
C ALA A 441 0.20 -16.48 19.48
N LYS A 442 -0.44 -15.47 20.10
CA LYS A 442 0.23 -14.28 20.64
C LYS A 442 1.09 -14.62 21.85
N ASP A 443 0.59 -15.44 22.77
CA ASP A 443 1.28 -15.84 24.00
C ASP A 443 2.24 -17.02 23.81
N SER A 444 2.36 -17.58 22.59
CA SER A 444 3.20 -18.75 22.33
C SER A 444 4.68 -18.45 22.16
N GLY A 445 5.10 -17.17 22.15
CA GLY A 445 6.49 -16.74 21.96
C GLY A 445 7.55 -17.63 22.63
N PRO A 446 7.45 -17.87 23.96
CA PRO A 446 8.40 -18.71 24.70
C PRO A 446 8.46 -20.19 24.29
N THR A 447 7.45 -20.69 23.57
CA THR A 447 7.30 -22.10 23.18
C THR A 447 7.63 -22.38 21.72
N LEU A 448 7.79 -21.32 20.92
CA LEU A 448 8.14 -21.43 19.50
C LEU A 448 9.62 -21.86 19.35
N LYS A 449 9.92 -22.61 18.29
CA LYS A 449 11.24 -23.21 18.02
C LYS A 449 11.99 -22.48 16.91
N GLU A 450 11.34 -22.25 15.77
CA GLU A 450 11.93 -21.59 14.62
C GLU A 450 11.07 -20.38 14.21
N GLU A 451 9.73 -20.49 14.21
CA GLU A 451 8.72 -19.57 13.67
C GLU A 451 8.28 -18.43 14.60
N TYR A 452 9.21 -17.81 15.32
CA TYR A 452 8.96 -16.68 16.25
C TYR A 452 8.19 -15.48 15.67
N TRP A 453 8.19 -15.31 14.34
CA TRP A 453 7.42 -14.26 13.68
C TRP A 453 5.90 -14.39 13.95
N ILE A 454 5.41 -15.59 14.24
CA ILE A 454 3.99 -15.88 14.53
C ILE A 454 3.49 -14.99 15.67
N ALA A 455 4.27 -14.86 16.77
CA ALA A 455 3.86 -14.06 17.92
C ALA A 455 3.67 -12.57 17.58
N TYR A 456 4.55 -12.01 16.75
CA TYR A 456 4.47 -10.62 16.28
C TYR A 456 3.22 -10.40 15.42
N PHE A 457 2.95 -11.31 14.49
CA PHE A 457 1.78 -11.22 13.62
C PHE A 457 0.49 -11.49 14.39
N ALA A 458 0.48 -12.40 15.37
CA ALA A 458 -0.68 -12.65 16.23
C ALA A 458 -1.03 -11.46 17.12
N HIS A 459 -0.02 -10.75 17.65
CA HIS A 459 -0.24 -9.47 18.32
C HIS A 459 -0.90 -8.45 17.37
N TYR A 460 -0.39 -8.32 16.15
CA TYR A 460 -0.95 -7.40 15.17
C TYR A 460 -2.40 -7.75 14.82
N GLU A 461 -2.69 -9.02 14.51
CA GLU A 461 -4.02 -9.50 14.14
C GLU A 461 -5.04 -9.37 15.28
N LEU A 462 -4.62 -9.63 16.52
CA LEU A 462 -5.46 -9.40 17.69
C LEU A 462 -5.74 -7.90 17.89
N GLY A 463 -4.74 -7.05 17.65
CA GLY A 463 -4.92 -5.60 17.66
C GLY A 463 -5.91 -5.13 16.60
N ARG A 464 -5.84 -5.69 15.38
CA ARG A 464 -6.82 -5.42 14.31
C ARG A 464 -8.22 -5.85 14.73
N LEU A 465 -8.38 -7.04 15.32
CA LEU A 465 -9.67 -7.52 15.80
C LEU A 465 -10.26 -6.59 16.87
N TYR A 466 -9.46 -6.18 17.86
CA TYR A 466 -9.91 -5.24 18.88
C TYR A 466 -10.28 -3.87 18.32
N GLU A 467 -9.56 -3.38 17.30
CA GLU A 467 -9.92 -2.14 16.62
C GLU A 467 -11.30 -2.24 15.94
N GLU A 468 -11.58 -3.35 15.23
CA GLU A 468 -12.90 -3.56 14.60
C GLU A 468 -14.03 -3.70 15.64
N LEU A 469 -13.73 -4.28 16.81
CA LEU A 469 -14.65 -4.38 17.95
C LEU A 469 -14.82 -3.07 18.73
N GLY A 470 -14.13 -1.97 18.35
CA GLY A 470 -14.15 -0.71 19.09
C GLY A 470 -13.37 -0.72 20.41
N ARG A 471 -12.63 -1.79 20.69
CA ARG A 471 -11.78 -2.00 21.89
C ARG A 471 -10.42 -1.32 21.70
N TYR A 472 -10.45 0.00 21.50
CA TYR A 472 -9.28 0.78 21.07
C TYR A 472 -8.12 0.76 22.07
N SER A 473 -8.40 0.61 23.38
CA SER A 473 -7.39 0.49 24.43
C SER A 473 -6.59 -0.80 24.27
N GLU A 474 -7.25 -1.95 24.10
CA GLU A 474 -6.57 -3.22 23.87
C GLU A 474 -5.88 -3.27 22.51
N ALA A 475 -6.49 -2.69 21.47
CA ALA A 475 -5.87 -2.54 20.15
C ALA A 475 -4.53 -1.79 20.25
N ARG A 476 -4.52 -0.65 20.97
CA ARG A 476 -3.32 0.17 21.18
C ARG A 476 -2.22 -0.58 21.94
N GLN A 477 -2.59 -1.39 22.94
CA GLN A 477 -1.62 -2.23 23.66
C GLN A 477 -0.97 -3.26 22.73
N CYS A 478 -1.77 -3.91 21.90
CA CYS A 478 -1.28 -4.91 20.94
C CYS A 478 -0.32 -4.30 19.92
N PHE A 479 -0.72 -3.20 19.25
CA PHE A 479 0.15 -2.56 18.26
C PHE A 479 1.41 -1.96 18.89
N SER A 480 1.32 -1.38 20.10
CA SER A 480 2.49 -0.84 20.80
C SER A 480 3.54 -1.92 21.09
N LYS A 481 3.12 -3.15 21.44
CA LYS A 481 4.04 -4.28 21.64
C LYS A 481 4.75 -4.72 20.36
N VAL A 482 4.06 -4.68 19.22
CA VAL A 482 4.69 -4.99 17.91
C VAL A 482 5.64 -3.88 17.49
N ALA A 483 5.26 -2.62 17.74
CA ALA A 483 6.05 -1.46 17.35
C ALA A 483 7.22 -1.15 18.29
N SER A 484 7.23 -1.69 19.52
CA SER A 484 8.33 -1.51 20.47
C SER A 484 9.53 -2.40 20.14
N ASP A 485 10.66 -2.13 20.79
CA ASP A 485 11.85 -3.00 20.73
C ASP A 485 11.76 -4.18 21.73
N THR A 486 10.55 -4.49 22.21
CA THR A 486 10.32 -5.59 23.15
C THR A 486 10.39 -6.93 22.44
N ALA A 487 11.19 -7.85 22.98
CA ALA A 487 11.23 -9.24 22.55
C ALA A 487 9.86 -9.92 22.82
N LEU A 488 9.26 -10.52 21.78
CA LEU A 488 7.97 -11.23 21.89
C LEU A 488 8.16 -12.76 21.89
N GLU A 489 9.38 -13.24 21.65
CA GLU A 489 9.84 -14.62 21.73
C GLU A 489 10.05 -15.12 23.16
N GLY A 490 9.88 -14.25 24.16
CA GLY A 490 10.05 -14.59 25.57
C GLY A 490 11.50 -14.57 26.05
N PRO A 491 11.72 -14.75 27.38
CA PRO A 491 13.03 -14.54 28.01
C PRO A 491 14.08 -15.61 27.64
N ASN A 492 13.64 -16.77 27.14
CA ASN A 492 14.51 -17.92 26.89
C ASN A 492 15.16 -17.91 25.50
N ASN A 493 14.85 -16.92 24.65
CA ASN A 493 15.42 -16.82 23.31
C ASN A 493 16.09 -15.45 23.10
N PRO A 494 17.34 -15.26 23.57
CA PRO A 494 18.03 -13.97 23.52
C PRO A 494 18.59 -13.63 22.13
N ARG A 495 17.92 -14.03 21.04
CA ARG A 495 18.49 -13.94 19.69
C ARG A 495 18.74 -12.47 19.32
N ARG A 496 20.01 -12.15 19.02
CA ARG A 496 20.42 -10.87 18.44
C ARG A 496 20.09 -10.85 16.94
N GLY A 497 18.87 -10.51 16.56
CA GLY A 497 18.51 -10.31 15.15
C GLY A 497 17.01 -10.18 14.88
N LYS A 498 16.66 -9.70 13.68
CA LYS A 498 15.26 -9.54 13.26
C LYS A 498 14.66 -10.85 12.72
N TYR A 499 13.41 -11.11 13.06
CA TYR A 499 12.63 -12.23 12.54
C TYR A 499 12.08 -11.95 11.13
N SER A 500 11.62 -13.01 10.46
CA SER A 500 11.03 -12.95 9.12
C SER A 500 9.97 -11.86 9.06
N LEU A 501 10.13 -10.92 8.12
CA LEU A 501 9.18 -9.82 7.88
C LEU A 501 8.88 -8.92 9.09
N GLN A 502 9.68 -8.95 10.16
CA GLN A 502 9.44 -8.15 11.37
C GLN A 502 9.35 -6.64 11.07
N ASN A 503 10.19 -6.12 10.17
CA ASN A 503 10.09 -4.70 9.79
C ASN A 503 8.76 -4.35 9.13
N ALA A 504 8.20 -5.27 8.34
CA ALA A 504 6.93 -5.04 7.64
C ALA A 504 5.78 -4.98 8.65
N ILE A 505 5.75 -5.89 9.62
CA ILE A 505 4.68 -5.89 10.63
C ILE A 505 4.82 -4.72 11.63
N VAL A 506 6.05 -4.32 11.97
CA VAL A 506 6.33 -3.10 12.76
C VAL A 506 5.80 -1.85 12.04
N LEU A 507 6.04 -1.74 10.73
CA LEU A 507 5.52 -0.63 9.92
C LEU A 507 3.99 -0.57 9.96
N ARG A 508 3.33 -1.72 9.75
CA ARG A 508 1.86 -1.83 9.78
C ARG A 508 1.29 -1.50 11.16
N ALA A 509 1.92 -1.97 12.23
CA ALA A 509 1.51 -1.66 13.60
C ALA A 509 1.65 -0.16 13.90
N GLY A 510 2.74 0.47 13.45
CA GLY A 510 2.94 1.92 13.55
C GLY A 510 1.89 2.72 12.81
N ALA A 511 1.51 2.30 11.60
CA ALA A 511 0.43 2.91 10.83
C ALA A 511 -0.93 2.80 11.56
N SER A 512 -1.28 1.62 12.08
CA SER A 512 -2.51 1.43 12.86
C SER A 512 -2.55 2.33 14.11
N LEU A 513 -1.43 2.45 14.84
CA LEU A 513 -1.34 3.31 16.03
C LEU A 513 -1.61 4.78 15.73
N ALA A 514 -1.14 5.26 14.57
CA ALA A 514 -1.31 6.65 14.15
C ALA A 514 -2.77 6.98 13.83
N THR A 515 -3.57 5.99 13.40
CA THR A 515 -4.98 6.18 13.03
C THR A 515 -5.97 5.84 14.15
N LEU A 516 -5.53 5.18 15.23
CA LEU A 516 -6.42 4.82 16.34
C LEU A 516 -6.93 6.08 17.08
N PRO A 517 -8.24 6.17 17.39
CA PRO A 517 -8.79 7.25 18.20
C PRO A 517 -8.03 7.43 19.52
N THR A 518 -7.77 8.69 19.90
CA THR A 518 -7.19 8.98 21.21
C THR A 518 -8.23 8.74 22.30
N PRO A 519 -7.85 8.31 23.53
CA PRO A 519 -8.80 8.03 24.59
C PRO A 519 -9.79 9.17 24.86
N ARG A 520 -9.33 10.43 24.81
CA ARG A 520 -10.19 11.63 24.95
C ARG A 520 -11.20 11.82 23.80
N ALA A 521 -10.88 11.35 22.60
CA ALA A 521 -11.80 11.41 21.46
C ALA A 521 -12.90 10.35 21.56
N VAL A 522 -12.63 9.22 22.24
CA VAL A 522 -13.61 8.15 22.46
C VAL A 522 -14.72 8.61 23.43
N ASP A 523 -14.37 9.32 24.51
CA ASP A 523 -15.35 9.91 25.43
C ASP A 523 -16.30 10.91 24.74
N ASN A 524 -15.80 11.64 23.73
CA ASN A 524 -16.60 12.56 22.92
C ASN A 524 -17.44 11.85 21.83
N MET A 525 -17.07 10.63 21.41
CA MET A 525 -17.85 9.82 20.46
C MET A 525 -18.95 9.01 21.14
N LEU A 526 -18.77 8.66 22.41
CA LEU A 526 -19.71 7.86 23.21
C LEU A 526 -20.68 8.72 24.04
N SER A 527 -20.53 10.05 24.07
CA SER A 527 -21.50 10.94 24.72
C SER A 527 -22.68 11.21 23.77
N PRO A 528 -23.96 11.05 24.22
CA PRO A 528 -25.14 11.37 23.40
C PRO A 528 -25.32 12.86 23.08
N THR A 529 -24.33 13.69 23.35
CA THR A 529 -24.41 15.15 23.22
C THR A 529 -23.26 15.70 22.38
N SER A 530 -23.22 15.31 21.10
CA SER A 530 -22.44 16.06 20.12
C SER A 530 -23.16 17.38 19.79
N PRO A 531 -22.56 18.57 19.98
CA PRO A 531 -23.24 19.86 19.76
C PRO A 531 -23.52 20.20 18.29
N THR A 532 -23.23 19.30 17.34
CA THR A 532 -23.33 19.61 15.90
C THR A 532 -24.71 19.35 15.30
N LEU A 533 -25.65 18.76 16.06
CA LEU A 533 -27.05 18.58 15.64
C LEU A 533 -28.01 19.66 16.18
N ALA A 534 -27.57 20.51 17.12
CA ALA A 534 -28.41 21.53 17.76
C ALA A 534 -28.52 22.86 16.97
N ARG A 535 -27.91 22.99 15.78
CA ARG A 535 -27.88 24.26 15.02
C ARG A 535 -28.68 24.29 13.74
N THR A 536 -29.42 23.23 13.40
CA THR A 536 -30.23 23.18 12.16
C THR A 536 -31.74 23.04 12.41
N LEU A 537 -32.21 23.13 13.66
CA LEU A 537 -33.65 23.03 14.00
C LEU A 537 -34.20 24.17 14.87
N SER A 538 -33.53 25.33 14.96
CA SER A 538 -34.08 26.51 15.69
C SER A 538 -34.36 27.75 14.84
N ARG A 539 -34.50 27.60 13.51
CA ARG A 539 -34.98 28.68 12.62
C ARG A 539 -36.16 28.23 11.79
N ALA A 540 -37.25 27.92 12.47
CA ALA A 540 -38.59 27.98 11.92
C ALA A 540 -39.52 28.48 13.02
N SER A 541 -39.46 29.79 13.30
CA SER A 541 -40.50 30.50 14.03
C SER A 541 -41.30 31.34 13.03
N ILE A 542 -42.55 30.94 12.83
CA ILE A 542 -43.65 31.74 12.27
C ILE A 542 -44.69 31.91 13.40
N PRO A 543 -45.44 33.02 13.46
CA PRO A 543 -45.76 33.71 14.71
C PRO A 543 -47.18 33.47 15.25
N GLY A 544 -47.36 33.86 16.52
CA GLY A 544 -48.64 34.32 17.08
C GLY A 544 -49.44 33.27 17.85
N THR A 545 -49.74 33.52 19.12
CA THR A 545 -51.02 34.11 19.59
C THR A 545 -51.21 33.87 21.09
N TYR A 546 -51.72 34.93 21.74
CA TYR A 546 -52.17 35.11 23.14
C TYR A 546 -51.13 35.15 24.26
#